data_AF-C6J3V7-F1
#
_entry.id   AF-C6J3V7-F1
#
_cell.length_a   1.000
_cell.length_b   1.000
_cell.length_c   1.000
_cell.angle_alpha   90.00
_cell.angle_beta   90.00
_cell.angle_gamma   90.00
#
_symmetry.space_group_name_H-M   'P 1'
#
loop_
_entity.id
_entity.type
_entity.pdbx_description
1 polymer ?
#
loop_
_entity_poly.entity_id
_entity_poly.type
_entity_poly.pdbx_seq_one_letter_code
_entity_poly.pdbx_strand_id
1 'polypeptide(L)'
;MKLKLSRFIAIILLVIPGIAAMIGFIKIKDTLFDYMSAHGDDSLTRVTFDWLNFGLGVVLFAAGAGFLGGWIFFRDRKRNYVGPRFRKKDDAAKAAVKEPEPAVVQHD
;
A
#
# COMPACT_ATOMS: atom_id res chain seq x y z
N MET A 1 -21.93 -4.50 -18.00
CA MET A 1 -20.71 -5.34 -18.15
C MET A 1 -19.42 -4.53 -18.23
N LYS A 2 -19.39 -3.39 -18.95
CA LYS A 2 -18.22 -2.50 -19.09
C LYS A 2 -17.54 -2.08 -17.76
N LEU A 3 -18.32 -1.90 -16.69
CA LEU A 3 -17.80 -1.52 -15.37
C LEU A 3 -17.00 -2.64 -14.66
N LYS A 4 -17.36 -3.93 -14.86
CA LYS A 4 -16.59 -5.05 -14.29
C LYS A 4 -15.25 -5.20 -15.00
N LEU A 5 -15.24 -5.07 -16.32
CA LEU A 5 -14.03 -5.11 -17.14
C LEU A 5 -13.06 -3.98 -16.78
N SER A 6 -13.55 -2.74 -16.63
CA SER A 6 -12.73 -1.60 -16.20
C SER A 6 -12.09 -1.81 -14.82
N ARG A 7 -12.85 -2.37 -13.86
CA ARG A 7 -12.31 -2.71 -12.52
C ARG A 7 -11.24 -3.80 -12.59
N PHE A 8 -11.42 -4.80 -13.45
CA PHE A 8 -10.45 -5.87 -13.64
C PHE A 8 -9.15 -5.36 -14.26
N ILE A 9 -9.24 -4.52 -15.30
CA ILE A 9 -8.07 -3.88 -15.93
C ILE A 9 -7.33 -3.00 -14.92
N ALA A 10 -8.05 -2.25 -14.07
CA ALA A 10 -7.42 -1.44 -13.03
C ALA A 10 -6.63 -2.27 -12.00
N ILE A 11 -7.09 -3.49 -11.70
CA ILE A 11 -6.35 -4.42 -10.83
C ILE A 11 -5.10 -4.94 -11.53
N ILE A 12 -5.20 -5.32 -12.82
CA ILE A 12 -4.03 -5.74 -13.60
C ILE A 12 -2.98 -4.64 -13.68
N LEU A 13 -3.39 -3.38 -13.86
CA LEU A 13 -2.47 -2.24 -13.85
C LEU A 13 -1.77 -2.06 -12.49
N LEU A 14 -2.42 -2.39 -11.38
CA LEU A 14 -1.81 -2.38 -10.05
C LEU A 14 -0.83 -3.53 -9.80
N VAL A 15 -0.87 -4.59 -10.62
CA VAL A 15 0.09 -5.70 -10.51
C VAL A 15 1.50 -5.23 -10.88
N ILE A 16 1.63 -4.31 -11.84
CA ILE A 16 2.93 -3.79 -12.31
C ILE A 16 3.77 -3.22 -11.16
N PRO A 17 3.29 -2.23 -10.37
CA PRO A 17 4.04 -1.72 -9.23
C PRO A 17 4.20 -2.74 -8.10
N GLY A 18 3.31 -3.74 -8.01
CA GLY A 18 3.44 -4.86 -7.07
C GLY A 18 4.61 -5.79 -7.43
N ILE A 19 4.77 -6.13 -8.72
CA ILE A 19 5.92 -6.89 -9.22
C ILE A 19 7.20 -6.09 -9.04
N ALA A 20 7.18 -4.78 -9.32
CA ALA A 20 8.34 -3.91 -9.10
C ALA A 20 8.78 -3.92 -7.62
N ALA A 21 7.82 -3.87 -6.69
CA ALA A 21 8.13 -4.00 -5.26
C ALA A 21 8.76 -5.36 -4.95
N MET A 22 8.20 -6.46 -5.47
CA MET A 22 8.73 -7.81 -5.25
C MET A 22 10.17 -7.96 -5.77
N ILE A 23 10.46 -7.43 -6.96
CA ILE A 23 11.82 -7.42 -7.53
C ILE A 23 12.77 -6.61 -6.65
N GLY A 24 12.32 -5.45 -6.16
CA GLY A 24 13.10 -4.63 -5.22
C GLY A 24 13.44 -5.38 -3.94
N PHE A 25 12.47 -6.08 -3.36
CA PHE A 25 12.67 -6.90 -2.15
C PHE A 25 13.65 -8.06 -2.39
N ILE A 26 13.53 -8.75 -3.53
CA ILE A 26 14.46 -9.83 -3.90
C ILE A 26 15.89 -9.30 -3.97
N LYS A 27 16.12 -8.15 -4.63
CA LYS A 27 17.46 -7.54 -4.71
C LYS A 27 18.05 -7.18 -3.34
N ILE A 28 17.23 -6.65 -2.43
CA ILE A 28 17.65 -6.34 -1.05
C ILE A 28 18.05 -7.64 -0.33
N LYS A 29 17.22 -8.67 -0.43
CA LYS A 29 17.49 -9.97 0.18
C LYS A 29 18.78 -10.55 -0.37
N ASP A 30 18.91 -10.65 -1.68
CA ASP A 30 20.05 -11.30 -2.33
C ASP A 30 21.36 -10.59 -2.00
N THR A 31 21.40 -9.25 -2.09
CA THR A 31 22.61 -8.48 -1.71
C THR A 31 23.00 -8.65 -0.23
N LEU A 32 22.01 -8.78 0.66
CA LEU A 32 22.26 -9.00 2.08
C LEU A 32 22.75 -10.43 2.35
N PHE A 33 22.15 -11.43 1.69
CA PHE A 33 22.57 -12.83 1.81
C PHE A 33 23.94 -13.07 1.20
N ASP A 34 24.25 -12.50 0.04
CA ASP A 34 25.54 -12.62 -0.64
C ASP A 34 26.66 -12.00 0.22
N TYR A 35 26.39 -10.86 0.86
CA TYR A 35 27.35 -10.25 1.77
C TYR A 35 27.60 -11.10 3.02
N MET A 36 26.53 -11.67 3.60
CA MET A 36 26.63 -12.52 4.80
C MET A 36 27.28 -13.87 4.51
N SER A 37 26.99 -14.49 3.37
CA SER A 37 27.61 -15.76 2.97
C SER A 37 29.08 -15.59 2.64
N ALA A 38 29.46 -14.50 1.97
CA ALA A 38 30.85 -14.18 1.66
C ALA A 38 31.69 -13.87 2.91
N HIS A 39 31.09 -13.39 4.00
CA HIS A 39 31.80 -13.18 5.29
C HIS A 39 32.19 -14.49 5.99
N GLY A 40 31.56 -15.62 5.64
CA GLY A 40 31.86 -16.93 6.22
C GLY A 40 32.93 -17.72 5.45
N ASP A 41 33.43 -17.18 4.33
CA ASP A 41 34.41 -17.84 3.46
C ASP A 41 35.80 -17.24 3.68
N ASP A 42 36.65 -17.96 4.42
CA ASP A 42 38.04 -17.58 4.72
C ASP A 42 38.94 -17.45 3.47
N SER A 43 38.45 -17.84 2.28
CA SER A 43 39.18 -17.70 1.01
C SER A 43 39.06 -16.33 0.35
N LEU A 44 38.08 -15.50 0.74
CA LEU A 44 37.81 -14.20 0.12
C LEU A 44 38.53 -13.06 0.85
N THR A 45 39.63 -12.57 0.27
CA THR A 45 40.48 -11.52 0.88
C THR A 45 39.81 -10.13 0.98
N ARG A 46 38.68 -9.91 0.27
CA ARG A 46 37.88 -8.68 0.33
C ARG A 46 36.41 -8.98 0.07
N VAL A 47 35.57 -8.86 1.10
CA VAL A 47 34.11 -8.85 0.93
C VAL A 47 33.65 -7.41 0.75
N THR A 48 33.13 -7.08 -0.42
CA THR A 48 32.57 -5.76 -0.74
C THR A 48 31.05 -5.82 -0.83
N PHE A 49 30.36 -4.95 -0.09
CA PHE A 49 28.91 -4.85 -0.15
C PHE A 49 28.45 -4.20 -1.47
N ASP A 50 27.49 -4.82 -2.14
CA ASP A 50 26.92 -4.28 -3.39
C ASP A 50 25.85 -3.21 -3.10
N TRP A 51 26.36 -2.00 -2.81
CA TRP A 51 25.54 -0.82 -2.55
C TRP A 51 24.63 -0.43 -3.72
N LEU A 52 25.02 -0.73 -4.97
CA LEU A 52 24.25 -0.33 -6.13
C LEU A 52 23.00 -1.20 -6.28
N ASN A 53 23.15 -2.53 -6.20
CA ASN A 53 21.98 -3.42 -6.24
C ASN A 53 21.11 -3.27 -5.00
N PHE A 54 21.69 -3.05 -3.81
CA PHE A 54 20.94 -2.81 -2.59
C PHE A 54 20.15 -1.49 -2.68
N GLY A 55 20.81 -0.39 -3.04
CA GLY A 55 20.17 0.92 -3.19
C GLY A 55 19.07 0.92 -4.25
N LEU A 56 19.32 0.28 -5.40
CA LEU A 56 18.31 0.10 -6.44
C LEU A 56 17.13 -0.74 -5.92
N GLY A 57 17.40 -1.81 -5.19
CA GLY A 57 16.38 -2.64 -4.55
C GLY A 57 15.49 -1.86 -3.59
N VAL A 58 16.10 -1.04 -2.72
CA VAL A 58 15.38 -0.17 -1.77
C VAL A 58 14.49 0.84 -2.49
N VAL A 59 15.02 1.52 -3.51
CA VAL A 59 14.23 2.50 -4.28
C VAL A 59 13.06 1.82 -4.99
N LEU A 60 13.29 0.67 -5.62
CA LEU A 60 12.24 -0.06 -6.35
C LEU A 60 11.16 -0.60 -5.41
N PHE A 61 11.57 -1.12 -4.25
CA PHE A 61 10.65 -1.58 -3.20
C PHE A 61 9.83 -0.42 -2.61
N ALA A 62 10.49 0.67 -2.21
CA ALA A 62 9.82 1.83 -1.63
C ALA A 62 8.87 2.51 -2.62
N ALA A 63 9.29 2.63 -3.88
CA ALA A 63 8.43 3.18 -4.94
C ALA A 63 7.21 2.29 -5.20
N GLY A 64 7.41 0.97 -5.33
CA GLY A 64 6.31 0.02 -5.57
C GLY A 64 5.35 -0.06 -4.37
N ALA A 65 5.86 -0.30 -3.17
CA ALA A 65 5.05 -0.39 -1.95
C ALA A 65 4.38 0.95 -1.60
N GLY A 66 5.11 2.07 -1.73
CA GLY A 66 4.58 3.41 -1.54
C GLY A 66 3.49 3.77 -2.53
N PHE A 67 3.65 3.40 -3.81
CA PHE A 67 2.60 3.57 -4.82
C PHE A 67 1.36 2.75 -4.49
N LEU A 68 1.51 1.45 -4.14
CA LEU A 68 0.38 0.62 -3.74
C LEU A 68 -0.35 1.19 -2.52
N GLY A 69 0.39 1.53 -1.46
CA GLY A 69 -0.17 2.10 -0.24
C GLY A 69 -0.89 3.44 -0.48
N GLY A 70 -0.25 4.34 -1.23
CA GLY A 70 -0.83 5.63 -1.61
C GLY A 70 -2.08 5.50 -2.48
N TRP A 71 -2.06 4.58 -3.45
CA TRP A 71 -3.22 4.29 -4.29
C TRP A 71 -4.38 3.69 -3.50
N ILE A 72 -4.10 2.72 -2.61
CA ILE A 72 -5.10 2.11 -1.74
C ILE A 72 -5.74 3.19 -0.86
N PHE A 73 -4.94 4.05 -0.22
CA PHE A 73 -5.45 5.14 0.61
C PHE A 73 -6.33 6.12 -0.19
N PHE A 74 -5.90 6.52 -1.39
CA PHE A 74 -6.69 7.40 -2.25
C PHE A 74 -8.01 6.76 -2.69
N ARG A 75 -7.97 5.47 -3.06
CA ARG A 75 -9.15 4.69 -3.43
C ARG A 75 -10.13 4.56 -2.26
N ASP A 76 -9.62 4.28 -1.08
CA ASP A 76 -10.41 4.03 0.12
C ASP A 76 -11.10 5.30 0.62
N ARG A 77 -10.40 6.43 0.56
CA ARG A 77 -10.96 7.76 0.83
C ARG A 77 -12.18 8.09 -0.02
N LYS A 78 -12.21 7.68 -1.30
CA LYS A 78 -13.37 7.92 -2.20
C LYS A 78 -14.61 7.09 -1.84
N ARG A 79 -14.47 6.05 -1.02
CA ARG A 79 -15.56 5.15 -0.61
C ARG A 79 -15.97 5.32 0.85
N ASN A 80 -15.40 6.30 1.57
CA ASN A 80 -15.69 6.56 2.98
C ASN A 80 -15.50 5.33 3.91
N TYR A 81 -14.57 4.43 3.57
CA TYR A 81 -14.14 3.33 4.45
C TYR A 81 -13.04 3.74 5.44
N VAL A 82 -12.61 5.00 5.36
CA VAL A 82 -11.68 5.59 6.31
C VAL A 82 -12.32 5.75 7.69
N GLY A 83 -11.54 5.53 8.75
CA GLY A 83 -12.02 5.65 10.13
C GLY A 83 -12.57 7.05 10.46
N PRO A 84 -13.35 7.21 11.54
CA PRO A 84 -14.07 8.45 11.89
C PRO A 84 -13.20 9.71 11.88
N ARG A 85 -11.91 9.58 12.21
CA ARG A 85 -10.92 10.68 12.24
C ARG A 85 -10.55 11.24 10.85
N PHE A 86 -10.78 10.49 9.78
CA PHE A 86 -10.40 10.86 8.41
C PHE A 86 -11.60 11.12 7.48
N ARG A 87 -12.83 11.02 8.00
CA ARG A 87 -14.07 11.32 7.26
C ARG A 87 -14.21 12.83 7.07
N LYS A 88 -14.73 13.26 5.91
CA LYS A 88 -15.05 14.66 5.67
C LYS A 88 -16.21 15.09 6.58
N LYS A 89 -16.13 16.30 7.12
CA LYS A 89 -17.07 16.88 8.11
C LYS A 89 -18.51 16.92 7.60
N ASP A 90 -18.70 16.98 6.29
CA ASP A 90 -20.01 17.08 5.63
C ASP A 90 -20.86 15.78 5.75
N ASP A 91 -20.20 14.61 5.85
CA ASP A 91 -20.91 13.33 6.00
C ASP A 91 -21.35 13.09 7.46
N ALA A 92 -20.65 13.69 8.42
CA ALA A 92 -21.05 13.67 9.84
C ALA A 92 -22.27 14.57 10.09
N ALA A 93 -22.34 15.72 9.41
CA ALA A 93 -23.49 16.62 9.46
C ALA A 93 -24.76 15.97 8.88
N LYS A 94 -24.66 15.22 7.79
CA LYS A 94 -25.81 14.49 7.20
C LYS A 94 -26.30 13.31 8.06
N ALA A 95 -25.43 12.72 8.88
CA ALA A 95 -25.80 11.66 9.81
C ALA A 95 -26.55 12.23 11.04
N ALA A 96 -26.16 13.40 11.54
CA ALA A 96 -26.83 14.08 12.65
C ALA A 96 -28.22 14.64 12.27
N VAL A 97 -28.43 15.03 11.00
CA VAL A 97 -29.75 15.44 10.49
C VAL A 97 -30.73 14.26 10.38
N LYS A 98 -30.23 13.02 10.46
CA LYS A 98 -31.03 11.78 10.46
C LYS A 98 -31.18 11.20 11.87
N GLU A 99 -31.23 12.04 12.90
CA GLU A 99 -31.86 11.62 14.16
C GLU A 99 -33.37 11.51 13.90
N PRO A 100 -34.03 10.40 14.28
CA PRO A 100 -35.46 10.28 14.10
C PRO A 100 -36.13 11.36 14.95
N GLU A 101 -37.01 12.13 14.32
CA GLU A 101 -38.08 12.86 14.98
C GLU A 101 -38.51 12.08 16.22
N PRO A 102 -38.35 12.63 17.44
CA PRO A 102 -38.64 11.89 18.65
C PRO A 102 -40.08 11.41 18.50
N ALA A 103 -40.26 10.09 18.49
CA ALA A 103 -41.55 9.44 18.34
C ALA A 103 -42.53 10.22 19.19
N VAL A 104 -43.46 10.90 18.51
CA VAL A 104 -44.51 11.68 19.14
C VAL A 104 -45.13 10.76 20.17
N VAL A 105 -44.86 11.05 21.45
CA VAL A 105 -45.44 10.32 22.57
C VAL A 105 -46.93 10.66 22.50
N GLN A 106 -47.68 9.77 21.86
CA GLN A 106 -49.13 9.78 21.89
C GLN A 106 -49.53 9.55 23.34
N HIS A 107 -49.91 10.63 24.00
CA HIS A 107 -50.65 10.58 25.25
C HIS A 107 -52.11 10.32 24.90
N ASP A 108 -52.54 9.08 25.11
CA ASP A 108 -53.96 8.69 25.18
C ASP A 108 -54.48 8.87 26.62
#